data_AF-A0A7Z0QNH0-F1
#
_entry.id   AF-A0A7Z0QNH0-F1
#
_cell.length_a   1.000
_cell.length_b   1.000
_cell.length_c   1.000
_cell.angle_alpha   90.00
_cell.angle_beta   90.00
_cell.angle_gamma   90.00
#
_symmetry.space_group_name_H-M   'P 1'
#
loop_
_entity.id
_entity.type
_entity.pdbx_description
1 polymer ?
#
loop_
_entity_poly.entity_id
_entity_poly.type
_entity_poly.pdbx_seq_one_letter_code
_entity_poly.pdbx_strand_id
1 'polypeptide(L)'
;MGFRWFAYFGQRANGPILISSYPKSWTSHYFREGYHNIDPVLQKPRNTSRVFLWDGREARSAKSAKERRLFDDALSFKIRTGLTIRIPSSQNRFAAFTLAVDERSLGLDRFVESSQDMLQTVGLTYHAHVSAAGIGRTPRYAQQVCTLTQRERQCLGWISEGKTMQDIAQLLGVGSRGVKFHLDNARRNLAALTLPHAVALALRQGLLP
;
A
#
# COMPACT_ATOMS: atom_id res chain seq x y z
N MET A 1 8.48 -0.16 27.04
CA MET A 1 7.18 -0.69 26.59
C MET A 1 7.15 -2.22 26.43
N GLY A 2 8.22 -2.98 26.72
CA GLY A 2 8.15 -4.45 26.76
C GLY A 2 8.06 -5.16 25.39
N PHE A 3 7.89 -4.42 24.29
CA PHE A 3 7.89 -4.97 22.94
C PHE A 3 9.26 -5.51 22.54
N ARG A 4 9.28 -6.74 22.02
CA ARG A 4 10.51 -7.43 21.58
C ARG A 4 10.82 -7.15 20.12
N TRP A 5 9.76 -7.03 19.31
CA TRP A 5 9.89 -6.91 17.87
C TRP A 5 9.11 -5.71 17.35
N PHE A 6 9.58 -5.14 16.24
CA PHE A 6 8.81 -4.22 15.43
C PHE A 6 8.82 -4.66 13.97
N ALA A 7 7.77 -4.29 13.25
CA ALA A 7 7.66 -4.47 11.82
C ALA A 7 6.83 -3.36 11.19
N TYR A 8 7.37 -2.72 10.17
CA TYR A 8 6.67 -1.84 9.27
C TYR A 8 6.46 -2.56 7.94
N PHE A 9 5.21 -2.74 7.56
CA PHE A 9 4.79 -3.29 6.27
C PHE A 9 4.17 -2.19 5.43
N GLY A 10 4.55 -2.09 4.16
CA GLY A 10 3.93 -1.17 3.20
C GLY A 10 3.71 -1.85 1.86
N GLN A 11 2.65 -1.44 1.15
CA GLN A 11 2.45 -1.88 -0.24
C GLN A 11 3.01 -0.84 -1.22
N ARG A 12 3.82 -1.28 -2.21
CA ARG A 12 4.34 -0.43 -3.29
C ARG A 12 4.10 -1.01 -4.68
N ALA A 13 4.31 -0.22 -5.73
CA ALA A 13 4.03 -0.65 -7.11
C ALA A 13 4.77 -1.94 -7.52
N ASN A 14 5.97 -2.14 -6.97
CA ASN A 14 6.83 -3.28 -7.29
C ASN A 14 6.77 -4.40 -6.22
N GLY A 15 5.76 -4.38 -5.34
CA GLY A 15 5.57 -5.39 -4.30
C GLY A 15 5.62 -4.82 -2.87
N PRO A 16 5.46 -5.69 -1.86
CA PRO A 16 5.48 -5.30 -0.46
C PRO A 16 6.89 -4.91 0.01
N ILE A 17 6.96 -3.95 0.95
CA ILE A 17 8.18 -3.63 1.71
C ILE A 17 7.97 -4.04 3.17
N LEU A 18 8.97 -4.69 3.76
CA LEU A 18 9.01 -5.00 5.19
C LEU A 18 10.31 -4.47 5.80
N ILE A 19 10.18 -3.56 6.77
CA ILE A 19 11.28 -3.07 7.60
C ILE A 19 11.00 -3.56 9.01
N SER A 20 11.80 -4.49 9.53
CA SER A 20 11.50 -5.13 10.81
C SER A 20 12.75 -5.51 11.58
N SER A 21 12.62 -5.58 12.90
CA SER A 21 13.60 -6.25 13.77
C SER A 21 13.38 -7.75 13.90
N TYR A 22 12.35 -8.31 13.26
CA TYR A 22 12.11 -9.76 13.24
C TYR A 22 13.35 -10.55 12.77
N PRO A 23 13.54 -11.79 13.26
CA PRO A 23 14.59 -12.67 12.77
C PRO A 23 14.53 -12.82 11.25
N LYS A 24 15.70 -12.79 10.58
CA LYS A 24 15.76 -12.91 9.13
C LYS A 24 15.12 -14.20 8.61
N SER A 25 15.35 -15.31 9.30
CA SER A 25 14.72 -16.61 9.03
C SER A 25 13.20 -16.52 8.99
N TRP A 26 12.57 -15.82 9.96
CA TRP A 26 11.14 -15.56 9.94
C TRP A 26 10.71 -14.74 8.74
N THR A 27 11.37 -13.59 8.49
CA THR A 27 10.97 -12.70 7.39
C THR A 27 11.09 -13.39 6.02
N SER A 28 12.16 -14.19 5.80
CA SER A 28 12.33 -14.97 4.58
C SER A 28 11.26 -16.04 4.42
N HIS A 29 10.94 -16.76 5.51
CA HIS A 29 9.86 -17.76 5.53
C HIS A 29 8.50 -17.13 5.22
N TYR A 30 8.18 -16.02 5.88
CA TYR A 30 6.94 -15.27 5.71
C TYR A 30 6.68 -14.85 4.25
N PHE A 31 7.71 -14.40 3.54
CA PHE A 31 7.58 -14.08 2.12
C PHE A 31 7.53 -15.32 1.23
N ARG A 32 8.36 -16.34 1.50
CA ARG A 32 8.40 -17.59 0.72
C ARG A 32 7.05 -18.31 0.72
N GLU A 33 6.39 -18.39 1.87
CA GLU A 33 5.07 -19.01 2.01
C GLU A 33 3.92 -18.11 1.49
N GLY A 34 4.22 -16.86 1.12
CA GLY A 34 3.22 -15.91 0.65
C GLY A 34 2.28 -15.41 1.74
N TYR A 35 2.72 -15.40 3.00
CA TYR A 35 1.86 -15.03 4.14
C TYR A 35 1.38 -13.59 4.10
N HIS A 36 2.16 -12.66 3.54
CA HIS A 36 1.74 -11.28 3.29
C HIS A 36 0.41 -11.12 2.53
N ASN A 37 -0.01 -12.13 1.76
CA ASN A 37 -1.27 -12.11 1.02
C ASN A 37 -2.47 -12.52 1.86
N ILE A 38 -2.26 -13.31 2.93
CA ILE A 38 -3.31 -13.93 3.73
C ILE A 38 -3.31 -13.46 5.19
N ASP A 39 -2.30 -12.71 5.61
CA ASP A 39 -2.13 -12.28 7.00
C ASP A 39 -3.32 -11.42 7.46
N PRO A 40 -4.14 -11.91 8.39
CA PRO A 40 -5.33 -11.19 8.83
C PRO A 40 -5.00 -9.91 9.61
N VAL A 41 -3.78 -9.75 10.14
CA VAL A 41 -3.30 -8.49 10.73
C VAL A 41 -3.15 -7.43 9.64
N LEU A 42 -2.76 -7.84 8.43
CA LEU A 42 -2.65 -6.98 7.26
C LEU A 42 -3.95 -6.87 6.46
N GLN A 43 -4.82 -7.88 6.47
CA GLN A 43 -6.12 -7.78 5.82
C GLN A 43 -7.09 -6.89 6.61
N LYS A 44 -8.22 -6.50 5.99
CA LYS A 44 -9.19 -5.57 6.58
C LYS A 44 -9.48 -5.97 8.03
N PRO A 45 -9.14 -5.14 9.02
CA PRO A 45 -9.44 -5.47 10.40
C PRO A 45 -10.95 -5.62 10.51
N ARG A 46 -11.39 -6.61 11.30
CA ARG A 46 -12.82 -6.77 11.62
C ARG A 46 -13.39 -5.53 12.34
N ASN A 47 -12.52 -4.66 12.84
CA ASN A 47 -12.82 -3.44 13.55
C ASN A 47 -12.30 -2.22 12.76
N THR A 48 -13.10 -1.14 12.69
CA THR A 48 -12.78 0.10 11.98
C THR A 48 -11.63 0.89 12.62
N SER A 49 -11.16 0.47 13.81
CA SER A 49 -10.07 1.14 14.52
C SER A 49 -8.75 1.09 13.76
N ARG A 50 -8.04 2.23 13.75
CA ARG A 50 -6.70 2.37 13.17
C ARG A 50 -5.62 1.74 14.03
N VAL A 51 -5.85 1.60 15.33
CA VAL A 51 -4.92 0.99 16.27
C VAL A 51 -5.63 -0.17 16.95
N PHE A 52 -5.12 -1.39 16.79
CA PHE A 52 -5.74 -2.58 17.35
C PHE A 52 -4.73 -3.59 17.85
N LEU A 53 -5.17 -4.36 18.85
CA LEU A 53 -4.43 -5.50 19.40
C LEU A 53 -4.85 -6.78 18.68
N TRP A 54 -3.88 -7.66 18.47
CA TRP A 54 -4.08 -9.03 18.00
C TRP A 54 -3.25 -9.98 18.86
N ASP A 55 -3.71 -11.22 19.01
CA ASP A 55 -3.06 -12.29 19.74
C ASP A 55 -3.41 -13.67 19.15
N GLY A 56 -3.29 -14.73 19.95
CA GLY A 56 -3.70 -16.07 19.53
C GLY A 56 -5.20 -16.23 19.24
N ARG A 57 -6.06 -15.22 19.51
CA ARG A 57 -7.48 -15.24 19.12
C ARG A 57 -7.66 -15.19 17.62
N GLU A 58 -6.82 -14.43 16.92
CA GLU A 58 -6.83 -14.34 15.47
C GLU A 58 -6.53 -15.72 14.86
N ALA A 59 -5.58 -16.45 15.43
CA ALA A 59 -5.26 -17.83 15.07
C ALA A 59 -6.44 -18.79 15.26
N ARG A 60 -7.22 -18.63 16.35
CA ARG A 60 -8.46 -19.40 16.57
C ARG A 60 -9.55 -19.07 15.56
N SER A 61 -9.56 -17.84 15.06
CA SER A 61 -10.50 -17.37 14.05
C SER A 61 -10.04 -17.53 12.60
N ALA A 62 -8.89 -18.21 12.40
CA ALA A 62 -8.30 -18.46 11.09
C ALA A 62 -9.29 -19.15 10.15
N LYS A 63 -9.43 -18.61 8.95
CA LYS A 63 -10.40 -19.06 7.93
C LYS A 63 -9.87 -20.20 7.07
N SER A 64 -8.57 -20.46 7.13
CA SER A 64 -7.92 -21.51 6.34
C SER A 64 -6.82 -22.21 7.14
N ALA A 65 -6.45 -23.43 6.71
CA ALA A 65 -5.31 -24.14 7.26
C ALA A 65 -4.00 -23.34 7.08
N LYS A 66 -3.89 -22.56 5.99
CA LYS A 66 -2.72 -21.73 5.72
C LYS A 66 -2.63 -20.52 6.66
N GLU A 67 -3.76 -19.89 6.98
CA GLU A 67 -3.80 -18.84 8.01
C GLU A 67 -3.43 -19.39 9.39
N ARG A 68 -3.92 -20.58 9.75
CA ARG A 68 -3.55 -21.23 11.02
C ARG A 68 -2.04 -21.49 11.09
N ARG A 69 -1.47 -22.06 10.02
CA ARG A 69 -0.04 -22.32 9.90
C ARG A 69 0.81 -21.04 10.00
N LEU A 70 0.35 -19.92 9.44
CA LEU A 70 1.01 -18.62 9.61
C LEU A 70 1.21 -18.29 11.10
N PHE A 71 0.17 -18.42 11.91
CA PHE A 71 0.28 -18.13 13.34
C PHE A 71 1.14 -19.15 14.07
N ASP A 72 1.00 -20.44 13.75
CA ASP A 72 1.82 -21.50 14.36
C ASP A 72 3.31 -21.29 14.06
N ASP A 73 3.65 -20.96 12.81
CA ASP A 73 5.03 -20.65 12.43
C ASP A 73 5.53 -19.40 13.17
N ALA A 74 4.71 -18.34 13.28
CA ALA A 74 5.06 -17.11 13.99
C ALA A 74 5.38 -17.35 15.48
N LEU A 75 4.66 -18.28 16.13
CA LEU A 75 4.90 -18.67 17.52
C LEU A 75 6.30 -19.22 17.74
N SER A 76 6.86 -19.98 16.78
CA SER A 76 8.23 -20.50 16.88
C SER A 76 9.29 -19.39 16.97
N PHE A 77 8.94 -18.18 16.50
CA PHE A 77 9.78 -16.97 16.58
C PHE A 77 9.39 -16.03 17.72
N LYS A 78 8.50 -16.47 18.62
CA LYS A 78 8.01 -15.68 19.77
C LYS A 78 7.29 -14.40 19.32
N ILE A 79 6.55 -14.50 18.21
CA ILE A 79 5.69 -13.45 17.67
C ILE A 79 4.25 -13.90 17.94
N ARG A 80 3.73 -13.60 19.13
CA ARG A 80 2.45 -14.15 19.61
C ARG A 80 1.35 -13.10 19.73
N THR A 81 1.69 -11.97 20.34
CA THR A 81 0.77 -10.87 20.60
C THR A 81 1.36 -9.60 20.02
N GLY A 82 0.53 -8.74 19.45
CA GLY A 82 1.01 -7.47 18.95
C GLY A 82 -0.04 -6.39 18.88
N LEU A 83 0.48 -5.18 18.69
CA LEU A 83 -0.25 -3.96 18.46
C LEU A 83 0.05 -3.51 17.04
N THR A 84 -0.97 -3.31 16.23
CA THR A 84 -0.82 -2.80 14.87
C THR A 84 -1.54 -1.48 14.70
N ILE A 85 -0.79 -0.50 14.17
CA ILE A 85 -1.28 0.79 13.71
C ILE A 85 -1.39 0.70 12.18
N ARG A 86 -2.62 0.75 11.67
CA ARG A 86 -2.88 0.88 10.24
C ARG A 86 -2.86 2.33 9.82
N ILE A 87 -2.15 2.55 8.73
CA ILE A 87 -1.88 3.86 8.17
C ILE A 87 -2.49 3.87 6.78
N PRO A 88 -3.62 4.57 6.57
CA PRO A 88 -4.18 4.77 5.24
C PRO A 88 -3.13 5.40 4.32
N SER A 89 -3.04 4.89 3.10
CA SER A 89 -2.19 5.45 2.05
C SER A 89 -3.03 5.68 0.79
N SER A 90 -2.46 6.32 -0.23
CA SER A 90 -3.19 6.62 -1.47
C SER A 90 -3.64 5.34 -2.20
N GLN A 91 -4.67 5.47 -3.06
CA GLN A 91 -5.16 4.41 -3.96
C GLN A 91 -5.58 3.10 -3.26
N ASN A 92 -6.36 3.19 -2.17
CA ASN A 92 -6.87 2.02 -1.42
C ASN A 92 -5.76 1.11 -0.85
N ARG A 93 -4.57 1.68 -0.65
CA ARG A 93 -3.43 1.00 -0.03
C ARG A 93 -3.35 1.37 1.44
N PHE A 94 -2.58 0.58 2.17
CA PHE A 94 -2.25 0.87 3.56
C PHE A 94 -0.81 0.50 3.84
N ALA A 95 -0.26 1.15 4.86
CA ALA A 95 0.89 0.66 5.58
C ALA A 95 0.43 0.18 6.97
N ALA A 96 1.22 -0.68 7.59
CA ALA A 96 0.99 -1.18 8.92
C ALA A 96 2.29 -1.08 9.72
N PHE A 97 2.22 -0.45 10.88
CA PHE A 97 3.30 -0.44 11.85
C PHE A 97 2.90 -1.33 13.02
N THR A 98 3.71 -2.35 13.31
CA THR A 98 3.39 -3.40 14.27
C THR A 98 4.48 -3.51 15.31
N LEU A 99 4.07 -3.63 16.57
CA LEU A 99 4.94 -3.99 17.70
C LEU A 99 4.48 -5.35 18.22
N ALA A 100 5.40 -6.28 18.46
CA ALA A 100 5.07 -7.64 18.88
C ALA A 100 5.88 -8.11 20.09
N VAL A 101 5.25 -9.01 20.86
CA VAL A 101 5.76 -9.65 22.08
C VAL A 101 5.41 -11.15 22.10
N ASP A 102 6.16 -11.87 22.91
CA ASP A 102 5.88 -13.27 23.24
C ASP A 102 4.73 -13.41 24.25
N GLU A 103 4.74 -12.55 25.28
CA GLU A 103 3.75 -12.58 26.36
C GLU A 103 3.00 -11.26 26.49
N ARG A 104 1.68 -11.35 26.60
CA ARG A 104 0.78 -10.21 26.80
C ARG A 104 0.88 -9.74 28.24
N SER A 105 1.23 -8.47 28.45
CA SER A 105 1.20 -7.88 29.79
C SER A 105 -0.22 -7.49 30.20
N LEU A 106 -0.52 -7.57 31.50
CA LEU A 106 -1.82 -7.23 32.10
C LEU A 106 -2.27 -5.78 31.82
N GLY A 107 -1.35 -4.87 31.45
CA GLY A 107 -1.63 -3.46 31.17
C GLY A 107 -1.71 -3.09 29.68
N LEU A 108 -1.48 -4.04 28.76
CA LEU A 108 -1.38 -3.72 27.33
C LEU A 108 -2.70 -3.18 26.76
N ASP A 109 -3.83 -3.77 27.14
CA ASP A 109 -5.16 -3.32 26.74
C ASP A 109 -5.43 -1.88 27.15
N ARG A 110 -5.28 -1.58 28.45
CA ARG A 110 -5.47 -0.23 29.00
C ARG A 110 -4.52 0.77 28.36
N PHE A 111 -3.26 0.39 28.13
CA PHE A 111 -2.28 1.25 27.47
C PHE A 111 -2.74 1.61 26.05
N VAL A 112 -3.21 0.63 25.26
CA VAL A 112 -3.67 0.88 23.90
C VAL A 112 -4.92 1.74 23.87
N GLU A 113 -5.87 1.51 24.77
CA GLU A 113 -7.09 2.33 24.90
C GLU A 113 -6.77 3.78 25.30
N SER A 114 -5.88 3.98 26.27
CA SER A 114 -5.55 5.33 26.76
C SER A 114 -4.57 6.10 25.87
N SER A 115 -3.96 5.44 24.88
CA SER A 115 -2.83 5.98 24.10
C SER A 115 -3.06 5.98 22.58
N GLN A 116 -4.31 5.83 22.13
CA GLN A 116 -4.65 5.72 20.70
C GLN A 116 -4.01 6.82 19.83
N ASP A 117 -4.18 8.09 20.21
CA ASP A 117 -3.70 9.23 19.42
C ASP A 117 -2.17 9.29 19.33
N MET A 118 -1.50 9.03 20.45
CA MET A 118 -0.03 8.94 20.50
C MET A 118 0.46 7.82 19.58
N LEU A 119 -0.14 6.62 19.68
CA LEU A 119 0.22 5.46 18.87
C LEU A 119 -0.02 5.73 17.37
N GLN A 120 -1.14 6.35 17.03
CA GLN A 120 -1.42 6.76 15.65
C GLN A 120 -0.38 7.76 15.15
N THR A 121 0.01 8.74 15.97
CA THR A 121 1.05 9.72 15.64
C THR A 121 2.40 9.06 15.39
N VAL A 122 2.80 8.09 16.22
CA VAL A 122 4.02 7.30 16.02
C VAL A 122 3.99 6.59 14.67
N GLY A 123 2.89 5.89 14.36
CA GLY A 123 2.73 5.19 13.09
C GLY A 123 2.83 6.13 11.89
N LEU A 124 2.07 7.23 11.90
CA LEU A 124 2.07 8.23 10.83
C LEU A 124 3.45 8.87 10.63
N THR A 125 4.13 9.22 11.73
CA THR A 125 5.46 9.84 11.69
C THR A 125 6.48 8.88 11.07
N TYR A 126 6.45 7.60 11.47
CA TYR A 126 7.32 6.59 10.90
C TYR A 126 7.04 6.36 9.40
N HIS A 127 5.77 6.31 9.00
CA HIS A 127 5.39 6.19 7.59
C HIS A 127 5.86 7.38 6.76
N ALA A 128 5.72 8.60 7.27
CA ALA A 128 6.23 9.81 6.62
C ALA A 128 7.75 9.75 6.46
N HIS A 129 8.48 9.32 7.50
CA HIS A 129 9.93 9.17 7.46
C HIS A 129 10.38 8.14 6.41
N VAL A 130 9.78 6.94 6.39
CA VAL A 130 10.09 5.89 5.39
C VAL A 130 9.76 6.37 3.97
N SER A 131 8.69 7.14 3.81
CA SER A 131 8.28 7.70 2.52
C SER A 131 9.25 8.80 2.03
N ALA A 132 9.68 9.69 2.93
CA ALA A 132 10.62 10.77 2.65
C ALA A 132 12.03 10.26 2.36
N ALA A 133 12.53 9.29 3.13
CA ALA A 133 13.83 8.68 2.94
C ALA A 133 13.96 7.90 1.63
N GLY A 134 12.84 7.67 0.93
CA GLY A 134 12.83 6.93 -0.32
C GLY A 134 13.33 5.50 -0.20
N ILE A 135 13.37 4.94 1.01
CA ILE A 135 13.79 3.56 1.28
C ILE A 135 12.89 2.64 0.45
N GLY A 136 13.47 1.89 -0.50
CA GLY A 136 12.73 1.04 -1.44
C GLY A 136 12.08 1.77 -2.62
N ARG A 137 12.41 3.04 -2.87
CA ARG A 137 12.24 3.64 -4.19
C ARG A 137 13.29 2.95 -5.06
N THR A 138 12.88 2.43 -6.21
CA THR A 138 13.87 2.17 -7.25
C THR A 138 14.63 3.47 -7.48
N PRO A 139 15.95 3.44 -7.74
CA PRO A 139 16.60 4.59 -8.34
C PRO A 139 15.73 5.06 -9.51
N ARG A 140 15.68 6.37 -9.71
CA ARG A 140 14.83 7.09 -10.67
C ARG A 140 15.16 6.75 -12.14
N TYR A 141 15.62 5.53 -12.40
CA TYR A 141 16.26 5.04 -13.62
C TYR A 141 15.45 3.94 -14.33
N ALA A 142 14.25 3.59 -13.86
CA ALA A 142 13.36 2.65 -14.56
C ALA A 142 11.89 3.11 -14.64
N GLN A 143 11.55 4.26 -14.08
CA GLN A 143 10.40 5.03 -14.55
C GLN A 143 11.02 6.06 -15.49
N GLN A 144 10.99 5.80 -16.80
CA GLN A 144 10.96 6.92 -17.72
C GLN A 144 9.86 7.83 -17.19
N VAL A 145 10.23 9.00 -16.70
CA VAL A 145 9.30 10.09 -16.45
C VAL A 145 8.83 10.48 -17.84
N CYS A 146 7.92 9.69 -18.40
CA CYS A 146 7.15 10.05 -19.58
C CYS A 146 6.12 11.04 -19.08
N THR A 147 6.57 12.27 -18.83
CA THR A 147 5.71 13.41 -18.61
C THR A 147 4.88 13.57 -19.87
N LEU A 148 3.61 13.15 -19.78
CA LEU A 148 2.60 13.60 -20.72
C LEU A 148 2.70 15.11 -20.84
N THR A 149 2.70 15.63 -22.07
CA THR A 149 2.57 17.07 -22.29
C THR A 149 1.24 17.56 -21.72
N GLN A 150 1.11 18.86 -21.46
CA GLN A 150 -0.15 19.42 -20.96
C GLN A 150 -1.34 19.08 -21.88
N ARG A 151 -1.13 19.11 -23.20
CA ARG A 151 -2.16 18.78 -24.19
C ARG A 151 -2.49 17.29 -24.20
N GLU A 152 -1.49 16.42 -24.09
CA GLU A 152 -1.69 14.98 -23.93
C GLU A 152 -2.52 14.66 -22.67
N ARG A 153 -2.18 15.28 -21.54
CA ARG A 153 -2.91 15.12 -20.27
C ARG A 153 -4.35 15.61 -20.37
N GLN A 154 -4.58 16.79 -20.95
CA GLN A 154 -5.92 17.35 -21.13
C GLN A 154 -6.78 16.44 -22.02
N CYS A 155 -6.26 15.98 -23.16
CA CYS A 155 -7.01 15.09 -24.04
C CYS A 155 -7.32 13.76 -23.33
N LEU A 156 -6.33 13.15 -22.66
CA LEU A 156 -6.51 11.87 -21.97
C LEU A 156 -7.46 11.99 -20.76
N GLY A 157 -7.45 13.12 -20.06
CA GLY A 157 -8.41 13.42 -18.99
C GLY A 157 -9.84 13.56 -19.48
N TRP A 158 -10.07 14.21 -20.62
CA TRP A 158 -11.42 14.24 -21.20
C TRP A 158 -11.88 12.87 -21.70
N ILE A 159 -10.96 12.04 -22.19
CA ILE A 159 -11.27 10.64 -22.51
C ILE A 159 -11.67 9.85 -21.24
N SER A 160 -11.04 10.08 -20.09
CA SER A 160 -11.42 9.41 -18.84
C SER A 160 -12.82 9.81 -18.36
N GLU A 161 -13.26 11.03 -18.69
CA GLU A 161 -14.63 11.53 -18.47
C GLU A 161 -15.63 11.08 -19.56
N GLY A 162 -15.22 10.23 -20.51
CA GLY A 162 -16.08 9.67 -21.55
C GLY A 162 -16.37 10.59 -22.73
N LYS A 163 -15.62 11.68 -22.92
CA LYS A 163 -15.78 12.59 -24.06
C LYS A 163 -15.28 11.97 -25.37
N THR A 164 -15.93 12.29 -26.48
CA THR A 164 -15.46 11.89 -27.82
C THR A 164 -14.33 12.81 -28.30
N MET A 165 -13.56 12.38 -29.31
CA MET A 165 -12.52 13.24 -29.89
C MET A 165 -13.09 14.54 -30.51
N GLN A 166 -14.35 14.52 -30.97
CA GLN A 166 -15.03 15.71 -31.49
C GLN A 166 -15.36 16.69 -30.36
N ASP A 167 -15.88 16.19 -29.23
CA ASP A 167 -16.15 17.03 -28.06
C ASP A 167 -14.85 17.66 -27.53
N ILE A 168 -13.79 16.88 -27.46
CA ILE A 168 -12.47 17.35 -26.99
C ILE A 168 -11.90 18.42 -27.93
N ALA A 169 -12.06 18.23 -29.24
CA ALA A 169 -11.66 19.19 -30.25
C ALA A 169 -12.36 20.55 -30.04
N GLN A 170 -13.66 20.52 -29.80
CA GLN A 170 -14.45 21.70 -29.47
C GLN A 170 -14.02 22.33 -28.13
N LEU A 171 -13.86 21.53 -27.08
CA LEU A 171 -13.47 22.00 -25.74
C LEU A 171 -12.07 22.64 -25.72
N LEU A 172 -11.13 22.13 -26.51
CA LEU A 172 -9.74 22.57 -26.49
C LEU A 172 -9.37 23.55 -27.62
N GLY A 173 -10.31 23.87 -28.52
CA GLY A 173 -10.10 24.77 -29.65
C GLY A 173 -9.10 24.24 -30.67
N VAL A 174 -9.06 22.92 -30.90
CA VAL A 174 -8.14 22.25 -31.83
C VAL A 174 -8.91 21.31 -32.76
N GLY A 175 -8.34 20.92 -33.90
CA GLY A 175 -8.99 19.94 -34.79
C GLY A 175 -8.96 18.51 -34.22
N SER A 176 -9.94 17.67 -34.59
CA SER A 176 -10.01 16.26 -34.15
C SER A 176 -8.76 15.45 -34.52
N ARG A 177 -8.09 15.80 -35.62
CA ARG A 177 -6.78 15.22 -35.99
C ARG A 177 -5.69 15.55 -34.96
N GLY A 178 -5.69 16.78 -34.42
CA GLY A 178 -4.77 17.21 -33.36
C GLY A 178 -5.05 16.49 -32.04
N VAL A 179 -6.32 16.31 -31.68
CA VAL A 179 -6.71 15.49 -30.51
C VAL A 179 -6.20 14.06 -30.67
N LYS A 180 -6.44 13.42 -31.83
CA LYS A 180 -5.95 12.07 -32.11
C LYS A 180 -4.42 11.98 -31.98
N PHE A 181 -3.70 12.95 -32.54
CA PHE A 181 -2.24 13.02 -32.42
C PHE A 181 -1.76 13.05 -30.97
N HIS A 182 -2.37 13.89 -30.12
CA HIS A 182 -2.04 13.94 -28.70
C HIS A 182 -2.40 12.64 -27.97
N LEU A 183 -3.54 12.03 -28.28
CA LEU A 183 -3.95 10.75 -27.67
C LEU A 183 -3.02 9.59 -28.07
N ASP A 184 -2.58 9.54 -29.33
CA ASP A 184 -1.61 8.55 -29.81
C ASP A 184 -0.23 8.75 -29.17
N ASN A 185 0.20 9.99 -28.96
CA ASN A 185 1.42 10.30 -28.23
C ASN A 185 1.30 9.91 -26.76
N ALA A 186 0.20 10.25 -26.10
CA ALA A 186 -0.05 9.89 -24.71
C ALA A 186 -0.01 8.37 -24.52
N ARG A 187 -0.66 7.61 -25.41
CA ARG A 187 -0.65 6.15 -25.41
C ARG A 187 0.77 5.60 -25.56
N ARG A 188 1.56 6.13 -26.51
CA ARG A 188 2.95 5.71 -26.73
C ARG A 188 3.85 6.06 -25.54
N ASN A 189 3.74 7.28 -25.01
CA ASN A 189 4.50 7.76 -23.86
C ASN A 189 4.20 6.93 -22.60
N LEU A 190 2.96 6.45 -22.43
CA LEU A 190 2.58 5.57 -21.32
C LEU A 190 2.87 4.08 -21.59
N ALA A 191 3.48 3.73 -22.73
CA ALA A 191 3.68 2.35 -23.18
C ALA A 191 2.39 1.51 -23.15
N ALA A 192 1.25 2.14 -23.45
CA ALA A 192 -0.06 1.53 -23.37
C ALA A 192 -0.46 0.85 -24.70
N LEU A 193 -1.11 -0.30 -24.59
CA LEU A 193 -1.64 -1.04 -25.75
C LEU A 193 -2.87 -0.37 -26.36
N THR A 194 -3.75 0.19 -25.53
CA THR A 194 -5.02 0.80 -25.94
C THR A 194 -5.24 2.12 -25.21
N LEU A 195 -6.18 2.94 -25.67
CA LEU A 195 -6.56 4.19 -25.00
C LEU A 195 -7.11 3.95 -23.57
N PRO A 196 -8.01 2.96 -23.34
CA PRO A 196 -8.42 2.62 -21.98
C PRO A 196 -7.26 2.16 -21.09
N HIS A 197 -6.29 1.41 -21.64
CA HIS A 197 -5.08 1.03 -20.91
C HIS A 197 -4.24 2.28 -20.56
N ALA A 198 -4.12 3.25 -21.47
CA ALA A 198 -3.43 4.50 -21.22
C ALA A 198 -4.10 5.31 -20.09
N VAL A 199 -5.43 5.41 -20.10
CA VAL A 199 -6.19 6.06 -19.01
C VAL A 199 -5.94 5.36 -17.67
N ALA A 200 -6.03 4.03 -17.64
CA ALA A 200 -5.80 3.26 -16.42
C ALA A 200 -4.37 3.45 -15.86
N LEU A 201 -3.35 3.50 -16.73
CA LEU A 201 -1.97 3.78 -16.33
C LEU A 201 -1.79 5.21 -15.82
N ALA A 202 -2.38 6.19 -16.51
CA ALA A 202 -2.27 7.59 -16.12
C ALA A 202 -2.93 7.88 -14.75
N LEU A 203 -4.08 7.26 -14.46
CA LEU A 203 -4.72 7.32 -13.14
C LEU A 203 -3.88 6.64 -12.05
N ARG A 204 -3.33 5.44 -12.33
CA ARG A 204 -2.43 4.73 -11.40
C ARG A 204 -1.16 5.52 -11.07
N GLN A 205 -0.66 6.30 -12.03
CA GLN A 205 0.51 7.17 -11.85
C GLN A 205 0.19 8.55 -11.26
N GLY A 206 -1.09 8.89 -11.05
CA GLY A 206 -1.51 10.21 -10.54
C GLY A 206 -1.26 11.34 -11.54
N LEU A 207 -1.28 11.04 -12.85
CA LEU A 207 -1.08 12.01 -13.92
C LEU A 207 -2.38 12.67 -14.39
N LEU A 208 -3.53 12.12 -14.00
CA LEU A 208 -4.87 12.63 -14.24
C LEU A 208 -5.55 12.90 -12.88
N PRO A 209 -6.49 13.88 -12.82
CA PRO A 209 -7.29 14.13 -11.62
C PRO A 209 -8.16 12.91 -11.23
#